data_AF-A0A3S4K2X1-F1
#
_entry.id   AF-A0A3S4K2X1-F1
#
_cell.length_a   1.000
_cell.length_b   1.000
_cell.length_c   1.000
_cell.angle_alpha   90.00
_cell.angle_beta   90.00
_cell.angle_gamma   90.00
#
_symmetry.space_group_name_H-M   'P 1'
#
loop_
_entity.id
_entity.type
_entity.pdbx_description
1 polymer ?
#
loop_
_entity_poly.entity_id
_entity_poly.type
_entity_poly.pdbx_seq_one_letter_code
_entity_poly.pdbx_strand_id
1 'polypeptide(L)' 'MDTTQQEQDTNYLNGLQGLLKTKDGQQLNLNNIGSTPLAEKVKTKACDLVLQQGLNFLS' A
#
# COMPACT_ATOMS: atom_id res chain seq x y z
N MET A 1 10.54 -36.46 6.25
CA MET A 1 10.70 -35.13 6.85
C MET A 1 10.72 -34.16 5.70
N ASP A 2 9.53 -33.72 5.29
CA ASP A 2 9.36 -32.84 4.14
C ASP A 2 9.57 -31.41 4.61
N THR A 3 10.63 -30.81 4.12
CA THR A 3 11.09 -29.47 4.47
C THR A 3 10.07 -28.44 4.01
N THR A 4 9.14 -28.06 4.88
CA THR A 4 8.61 -26.69 4.92
C THR A 4 9.75 -25.78 5.35
N GLN A 5 10.74 -25.64 4.46
CA GLN A 5 11.75 -24.62 4.56
C GLN A 5 10.97 -23.33 4.66
N GLN A 6 11.12 -22.65 5.78
CA GLN A 6 10.62 -21.31 5.97
C GLN A 6 11.04 -20.55 4.72
N GLU A 7 10.12 -20.33 3.76
CA GLU A 7 10.17 -19.16 2.92
C GLU A 7 10.14 -18.06 3.97
N GLN A 8 11.35 -17.67 4.45
CA GLN A 8 11.54 -16.56 5.37
C GLN A 8 10.59 -15.53 4.86
N ASP A 9 9.68 -15.09 5.75
CA ASP A 9 8.43 -14.42 5.44
C ASP A 9 8.73 -13.09 4.74
N THR A 10 9.22 -13.20 3.51
CA THR A 10 9.88 -12.17 2.73
C THR A 10 8.78 -11.27 2.25
N ASN A 11 7.59 -11.81 2.01
CA ASN A 11 6.38 -11.04 1.77
C ASN A 11 6.03 -10.16 2.98
N TYR A 12 6.13 -10.66 4.21
CA TYR A 12 5.93 -9.84 5.41
C TYR A 12 7.01 -8.75 5.54
N LEU A 13 8.30 -9.11 5.43
CA LEU A 13 9.41 -8.15 5.48
C LEU A 13 9.35 -7.10 4.35
N ASN A 14 8.99 -7.53 3.14
CA ASN A 14 8.76 -6.65 1.99
C ASN A 14 7.56 -5.73 2.27
N GLY A 15 6.48 -6.25 2.85
CA GLY A 15 5.32 -5.46 3.26
C GLY A 15 5.69 -4.33 4.23
N LEU A 16 6.54 -4.61 5.22
CA LEU A 16 7.06 -3.59 6.14
C LEU A 16 7.90 -2.51 5.45
N GLN A 17 8.60 -2.87 4.37
CA GLN A 17 9.37 -1.94 3.53
C GLN A 17 8.53 -1.26 2.43
N GLY A 18 7.22 -1.53 2.38
CA GLY A 18 6.34 -0.98 1.36
C GLY A 18 6.55 -1.60 -0.03
N LEU A 19 7.08 -2.82 -0.10
CA LEU A 19 7.27 -3.59 -1.32
C LEU A 19 6.16 -4.64 -1.43
N LEU A 20 5.27 -4.50 -2.43
CA LEU A 20 4.20 -5.46 -2.69
C LEU A 20 4.54 -6.32 -3.90
N LYS A 21 4.39 -7.64 -3.79
CA LYS A 21 4.41 -8.54 -4.96
C LYS A 21 3.00 -8.72 -5.48
N THR A 22 2.79 -8.41 -6.75
CA THR A 22 1.51 -8.64 -7.43
C THR A 22 1.38 -10.11 -7.84
N LYS A 23 0.15 -10.52 -8.18
CA LYS A 23 -0.14 -11.88 -8.66
C LYS A 23 0.66 -12.27 -9.91
N ASP A 24 1.02 -11.28 -10.73
CA ASP A 24 1.76 -11.48 -11.97
C ASP A 24 3.29 -11.47 -11.77
N GLY A 25 3.75 -11.47 -10.51
CA GLY A 25 5.16 -11.50 -10.16
C GLY A 25 5.87 -10.14 -10.21
N GLN A 26 5.16 -9.07 -10.57
CA GLN A 26 5.72 -7.71 -10.55
C GLN A 26 5.84 -7.20 -9.11
N GLN A 27 6.94 -6.50 -8.81
CA GLN A 27 7.17 -5.86 -7.53
C GLN A 27 6.80 -4.36 -7.62
N LEU A 28 5.82 -3.95 -6.81
CA LEU A 28 5.41 -2.57 -6.65
C LEU A 28 6.08 -1.97 -5.42
N ASN A 29 6.82 -0.88 -5.60
CA ASN A 29 7.42 -0.12 -4.50
C ASN A 29 6.53 1.06 -4.12
N LEU A 30 5.82 0.94 -3.00
CA LEU A 30 4.91 1.96 -2.47
C LEU A 30 5.64 3.26 -2.08
N ASN A 31 6.95 3.20 -1.78
CA ASN A 31 7.74 4.39 -1.46
C ASN A 31 7.91 5.32 -2.66
N ASN A 32 7.88 4.77 -3.87
CA ASN A 32 8.06 5.52 -5.11
C ASN A 32 6.75 6.08 -5.66
N ILE A 33 5.61 5.71 -5.06
CA ILE A 33 4.30 6.16 -5.51
C ILE A 33 4.14 7.66 -5.23
N GLY A 34 4.77 8.21 -4.19
CA GLY A 34 4.54 9.56 -3.65
C GLY A 34 4.54 10.77 -4.61
N SER A 35 5.16 10.67 -5.80
CA SER A 35 5.29 11.76 -6.79
C SER A 35 4.73 11.43 -8.17
N THR A 36 4.01 10.30 -8.30
CA THR A 36 3.35 9.94 -9.56
C THR A 36 1.99 10.62 -9.68
N PRO A 37 1.49 10.90 -10.91
CA PRO A 37 0.14 11.43 -11.12
C PRO A 37 -0.95 10.56 -10.48
N LEU A 38 -0.73 9.25 -10.41
CA LEU A 38 -1.64 8.32 -9.74
C LEU A 38 -1.70 8.56 -8.23
N ALA A 39 -0.57 8.81 -7.59
CA ALA A 39 -0.52 9.04 -6.15
C ALA A 39 -1.06 10.39 -5.75
N GLU A 40 -0.85 11.42 -6.56
CA GLU A 40 -1.52 12.71 -6.37
C GLU A 40 -3.04 12.50 -6.37
N LYS A 41 -3.57 11.75 -7.36
CA LYS A 41 -4.99 11.44 -7.43
C LYS A 41 -5.50 10.64 -6.22
N VAL A 42 -4.73 9.65 -5.75
CA VAL A 42 -5.07 8.86 -4.55
C VAL A 42 -5.04 9.72 -3.29
N LYS A 43 -4.01 10.57 -3.12
CA LYS A 43 -3.90 11.51 -2.00
C LYS A 43 -5.07 12.48 -1.97
N THR A 44 -5.40 13.10 -3.10
CA THR A 44 -6.55 14.02 -3.20
C THR A 44 -7.84 13.33 -2.79
N LYS A 45 -8.11 12.10 -3.27
CA LYS A 45 -9.32 11.36 -2.91
C LYS A 45 -9.37 10.99 -1.42
N ALA A 46 -8.25 10.63 -0.82
CA ALA A 46 -8.18 10.36 0.61
C ALA A 46 -8.44 11.64 1.44
N CYS A 47 -7.85 12.77 1.04
CA CYS A 47 -8.09 14.07 1.66
C CYS A 47 -9.56 14.50 1.56
N ASP A 48 -10.16 14.39 0.37
CA ASP A 48 -11.57 14.73 0.14
C ASP A 48 -12.50 13.90 1.04
N LEU A 49 -12.23 12.60 1.16
CA LEU A 49 -13.04 11.69 1.96
C LEU A 49 -12.96 12.04 3.46
N VAL A 50 -11.77 12.33 3.98
CA VAL A 50 -11.60 12.77 5.38
C VAL A 50 -12.30 14.10 5.61
N LEU A 51 -12.18 15.04 4.67
CA LEU A 51 -12.83 16.35 4.77
C LEU A 51 -14.36 16.20 4.78
N GLN A 52 -14.91 15.39 3.89
CA GLN A 52 -16.34 15.07 3.86
C GLN A 52 -16.82 14.40 5.14
N GLN A 53 -16.05 13.44 5.67
CA GLN A 53 -16.37 12.84 6.96
C GLN A 53 -16.38 13.89 8.07
N GLY A 54 -15.38 14.77 8.13
CA GLY A 54 -15.30 15.85 9.12
C GLY A 54 -16.52 16.79 9.08
N LEU A 55 -17.03 17.14 7.90
CA LEU A 55 -18.24 17.95 7.78
C LEU A 55 -19.47 17.27 8.39
N ASN A 56 -19.62 15.95 8.21
CA ASN A 56 -20.73 15.19 8.79
C ASN A 56 -20.63 15.08 10.33
N PHE A 57 -19.44 15.21 10.92
CA PHE A 57 -19.25 15.24 12.37
C PHE A 57 -19.59 16.60 13.01
N LEU A 58 -19.68 17.67 12.20
CA LEU A 58 -20.06 19.02 12.66
C LEU A 58 -21.59 19.23 12.64
N SER A 59 -22.37 18.21 12.29
CA SER A 59 -23.83 18.26 12.10
C SER A 59 -24.59 17.63 13.26
#